data_AF-A0A5P9D0V3-F1
#
_entry.id   AF-A0A5P9D0V3-F1
#
_cell.length_a   1.000
_cell.length_b   1.000
_cell.length_c   1.000
_cell.angle_alpha   90.00
_cell.angle_beta   90.00
_cell.angle_gamma   90.00
#
_symmetry.space_group_name_H-M   'P 1'
#
loop_
_entity.id
_entity.type
_entity.pdbx_description
1 polymer ?
#
loop_
_entity_poly.entity_id
_entity_poly.type
_entity_poly.pdbx_seq_one_letter_code
_entity_poly.pdbx_strand_id
1 'polypeptide(L)'
;MFGLGKLQLLAISVIAGLVLTSGVYWKGRFDGISYERRKTLQTTINQLKERAETDAEISDMDIPELCGLLGGSVRDDGECE
;
A
#
# COMPACT_ATOMS: atom_id res chain seq x y z
N MET A 1 16.94 -55.98 -15.10
CA MET A 1 16.20 -55.42 -13.94
C MET A 1 16.89 -54.23 -13.25
N PHE A 2 18.16 -53.91 -13.52
CA PHE A 2 18.92 -52.86 -12.78
C PHE A 2 18.69 -51.39 -13.19
N GLY A 3 17.96 -51.11 -14.27
CA GLY A 3 17.75 -49.73 -14.77
C GLY A 3 16.46 -49.06 -14.31
N LEU A 4 15.39 -49.82 -14.06
CA LEU A 4 14.05 -49.27 -13.77
C LEU A 4 14.03 -48.48 -12.45
N GLY A 5 14.71 -48.98 -11.41
CA GLY A 5 14.73 -48.33 -10.10
C GLY A 5 15.46 -46.98 -10.10
N LYS A 6 16.53 -46.84 -10.91
CA LYS A 6 17.22 -45.54 -11.07
C LYS A 6 16.35 -44.52 -11.82
N LEU A 7 15.59 -44.99 -12.82
CA LEU A 7 14.67 -44.13 -13.57
C LEU A 7 13.51 -43.65 -12.69
N GLN A 8 12.98 -44.52 -11.83
CA GLN A 8 11.95 -44.16 -10.86
C GLN A 8 12.45 -43.15 -9.82
N LEU A 9 13.67 -43.30 -9.32
CA LEU A 9 14.27 -42.35 -8.38
C LEU A 9 14.47 -40.96 -9.01
N LEU A 10 14.91 -40.91 -10.28
CA LEU A 10 15.01 -39.65 -11.02
C LEU A 10 13.64 -39.02 -11.29
N ALA A 11 12.64 -39.82 -11.63
CA ALA A 11 11.28 -39.31 -11.83
C ALA A 11 10.71 -38.69 -10.53
N ILE A 12 10.92 -39.34 -9.39
CA ILE A 12 10.46 -38.85 -8.08
C ILE A 12 11.17 -37.54 -7.71
N SER A 13 12.49 -37.43 -7.93
CA SER A 13 13.23 -36.21 -7.58
C SER A 13 12.80 -35.01 -8.43
N VAL A 14 12.53 -35.22 -9.71
CA VAL A 14 12.02 -34.17 -10.61
C VAL A 14 10.63 -33.71 -10.19
N ILE A 15 9.73 -34.64 -9.88
CA ILE A 15 8.37 -34.32 -9.41
C ILE A 15 8.43 -33.57 -8.08
N ALA A 16 9.26 -34.02 -7.14
CA ALA A 16 9.43 -33.33 -5.86
C ALA A 16 9.94 -31.89 -6.05
N GLY A 17 10.89 -31.67 -6.96
CA GLY A 17 11.37 -30.33 -7.31
C GLY A 17 10.27 -29.42 -7.88
N LEU A 18 9.42 -29.95 -8.76
CA LEU A 18 8.29 -29.21 -9.34
C LEU A 18 7.20 -28.87 -8.30
N VAL A 19 6.91 -29.78 -7.37
CA VAL A 19 5.94 -29.53 -6.29
C VAL A 19 6.46 -28.44 -5.34
N LEU A 20 7.75 -28.48 -4.98
CA LEU A 20 8.34 -27.46 -4.11
C LEU A 20 8.36 -26.08 -4.77
N THR A 21 8.77 -26.00 -6.04
CA THR A 21 8.83 -24.74 -6.78
C THR A 21 7.44 -24.16 -7.04
N SER A 22 6.45 -24.98 -7.36
CA SER A 22 5.06 -24.53 -7.54
C SER A 22 4.43 -24.02 -6.25
N GLY A 23 4.69 -24.69 -5.11
CA GLY A 23 4.23 -24.24 -3.79
C GLY A 23 4.81 -22.89 -3.38
N VAL A 24 6.12 -22.69 -3.59
CA VAL A 24 6.80 -21.41 -3.31
C VAL A 24 6.27 -20.31 -4.22
N TYR A 25 6.06 -20.60 -5.52
CA TYR A 25 5.54 -19.64 -6.48
C TYR A 25 4.12 -19.16 -6.12
N TRP A 26 3.24 -20.10 -5.76
CA TRP A 26 1.88 -19.77 -5.35
C TRP A 26 1.85 -18.97 -4.04
N LYS A 27 2.64 -19.38 -3.04
CA LYS A 27 2.75 -18.65 -1.77
C LYS A 27 3.24 -17.22 -1.99
N GLY A 28 4.29 -17.02 -2.79
CA GLY A 28 4.80 -15.69 -3.12
C GLY A 28 3.77 -14.81 -3.85
N ARG A 29 2.96 -15.40 -4.74
CA ARG A 29 1.90 -14.67 -5.45
C ARG A 29 0.78 -14.22 -4.51
N PHE A 30 0.36 -15.07 -3.59
CA PHE A 30 -0.66 -14.72 -2.58
C PHE A 30 -0.15 -13.66 -1.60
N ASP A 31 1.08 -13.82 -1.11
CA ASP A 31 1.69 -12.88 -0.17
C ASP A 31 1.85 -11.48 -0.84
N GLY A 32 2.24 -11.42 -2.12
CA GLY A 32 2.33 -10.16 -2.87
C GLY A 32 1.00 -9.41 -3.03
N ILE A 33 -0.10 -10.13 -3.31
CA ILE A 33 -1.45 -9.52 -3.42
C ILE A 33 -1.88 -8.91 -2.09
N SER A 34 -1.58 -9.58 -0.98
CA SER A 34 -1.92 -9.11 0.36
C SER A 34 -1.07 -7.91 0.79
N TYR A 35 0.19 -7.87 0.35
CA TYR A 35 1.12 -6.77 0.62
C TYR A 35 0.69 -5.47 -0.10
N GLU A 36 0.34 -5.55 -1.38
CA GLU A 36 -0.11 -4.39 -2.15
C GLU A 36 -1.41 -3.80 -1.58
N ARG A 37 -2.40 -4.65 -1.21
CA ARG A 37 -3.63 -4.18 -0.57
C ARG A 37 -3.38 -3.42 0.74
N ARG A 38 -2.45 -3.90 1.57
CA ARG A 38 -2.09 -3.22 2.82
C ARG A 38 -1.38 -1.90 2.56
N LYS A 39 -0.48 -1.86 1.57
CA LYS A 39 0.25 -0.66 1.18
C LYS A 39 -0.69 0.43 0.66
N THR A 40 -1.63 0.09 -0.23
CA THR A 40 -2.65 1.03 -0.72
C THR A 40 -3.51 1.57 0.42
N LEU A 41 -3.99 0.70 1.31
CA LEU A 41 -4.80 1.12 2.45
C LEU A 41 -4.04 2.06 3.39
N GLN A 42 -2.76 1.77 3.64
CA GLN A 42 -1.92 2.62 4.48
C GLN A 42 -1.65 3.99 3.84
N THR A 43 -1.43 4.04 2.53
CA THR A 43 -1.31 5.32 1.80
C THR A 43 -2.59 6.13 1.88
N THR A 44 -3.76 5.51 1.71
CA THR A 44 -5.05 6.21 1.84
C THR A 44 -5.28 6.73 3.26
N ILE A 45 -4.96 5.93 4.28
CA ILE A 45 -5.07 6.36 5.69
C ILE A 45 -4.14 7.54 5.98
N ASN A 46 -2.89 7.50 5.49
CA ASN A 46 -1.95 8.60 5.69
C ASN A 46 -2.45 9.89 5.02
N GLN A 47 -2.97 9.81 3.79
CA GLN A 47 -3.54 10.97 3.10
C GLN A 47 -4.78 11.53 3.82
N LEU A 48 -5.64 10.66 4.36
CA LEU A 48 -6.80 11.09 5.14
C LEU A 48 -6.38 11.75 6.46
N LYS A 49 -5.33 11.22 7.10
CA LYS A 49 -4.80 11.79 8.34
C LYS A 49 -4.16 13.16 8.11
N GLU A 50 -3.35 13.29 7.06
CA GLU A 50 -2.73 14.56 6.66
C GLU A 50 -3.82 15.61 6.37
N ARG A 51 -4.87 15.25 5.62
CA ARG A 51 -6.01 16.15 5.40
C ARG A 51 -6.75 16.50 6.69
N ALA A 52 -6.96 15.54 7.58
CA ALA A 52 -7.65 15.81 8.85
C ALA A 52 -6.81 16.71 9.78
N GLU A 53 -5.49 16.57 9.76
CA GLU A 53 -4.56 17.40 10.51
C GLU A 53 -4.51 18.82 9.93
N THR A 54 -4.42 18.95 8.60
CA THR A 54 -4.53 20.25 7.92
C THR A 54 -5.89 20.90 8.13
N ASP A 55 -7.01 20.17 8.07
CA ASP A 55 -8.34 20.73 8.32
C ASP A 55 -8.49 21.18 9.78
N ALA A 56 -7.90 20.47 10.74
CA ALA A 56 -7.89 20.88 12.13
C ALA A 56 -7.04 22.15 12.33
N GLU A 57 -5.87 22.23 11.70
CA GLU A 57 -5.00 23.41 11.73
C GLU A 57 -5.68 24.63 11.06
N ILE A 58 -6.35 24.42 9.92
CA ILE A 58 -7.17 25.44 9.24
C ILE A 58 -8.36 25.87 10.10
N SER A 59 -9.02 24.95 10.79
CA SER A 59 -10.15 25.26 11.67
C SER A 59 -9.75 26.02 12.93
N ASP A 60 -8.53 25.83 13.42
CA ASP A 60 -8.00 26.55 14.59
C ASP A 60 -7.37 27.90 14.22
N MET A 61 -7.06 28.13 12.94
CA MET A 61 -6.55 29.42 12.45
C MET A 61 -7.67 30.46 12.32
N ASP A 62 -7.38 31.68 12.76
CA ASP A 62 -8.28 32.82 12.60
C ASP A 62 -8.46 33.14 11.10
N ILE A 63 -9.72 33.37 10.68
CA ILE A 63 -10.11 33.75 9.29
C ILE A 63 -9.16 34.78 8.66
N PRO A 64 -8.73 35.85 9.36
CA PRO A 64 -7.81 36.81 8.78
C PRO A 64 -6.39 36.30 8.49
N GLU A 65 -5.89 35.38 9.30
CA GLU A 65 -4.58 34.76 9.13
C GLU A 65 -4.59 33.76 7.97
N LEU A 66 -5.68 32.98 7.87
CA LEU A 66 -5.90 32.05 6.77
C LEU A 66 -5.97 32.76 5.41
N CYS A 67 -6.68 33.90 5.37
CA CYS A 67 -6.85 34.70 4.17
C CYS A 67 -5.52 35.26 3.65
N GLY A 68 -4.67 35.76 4.55
CA GLY A 68 -3.32 36.23 4.22
C GLY A 68 -2.39 35.12 3.72
N LEU A 69 -2.46 33.92 4.31
CA LEU A 69 -1.69 32.74 3.87
C LEU A 69 -2.07 32.27 2.46
N LEU A 70 -3.35 32.42 2.09
CA LEU A 70 -3.88 32.08 0.77
C LEU A 70 -3.60 33.16 -0.30
N GLY A 71 -3.00 34.29 0.09
CA GLY A 71 -2.64 35.40 -0.80
C GLY A 71 -3.74 36.42 -1.04
N GLY A 72 -4.82 36.37 -0.27
CA GLY A 72 -5.93 37.33 -0.29
C GLY A 72 -5.81 38.40 0.81
N SER A 73 -6.81 39.27 0.88
CA SER A 73 -6.97 40.25 1.96
C SER A 73 -8.34 40.16 2.59
N VAL A 74 -8.42 40.49 3.87
CA VAL A 74 -9.67 40.43 4.63
C VAL A 74 -10.41 41.73 4.43
N ARG A 75 -11.66 41.63 4.00
CA ARG A 75 -12.53 42.76 3.75
C ARG A 75 -13.25 43.18 5.03
N ASP A 76 -13.78 44.40 5.09
CA ASP A 76 -14.42 44.96 6.29
C ASP A 76 -15.66 44.16 6.78
N ASP A 77 -16.26 43.33 5.92
CA ASP A 77 -17.36 42.42 6.25
C ASP A 77 -16.89 41.04 6.75
N GLY A 78 -15.58 40.83 6.89
CA GLY A 78 -14.98 39.62 7.43
C GLY A 78 -14.82 38.48 6.42
N GLU A 79 -15.11 38.72 5.13
CA GLU A 79 -14.87 37.76 4.05
C GLU A 79 -13.47 37.95 3.44
N CYS A 80 -12.93 36.88 2.84
CA CYS A 80 -11.63 36.86 2.20
C CYS A 80 -11.76 37.12 0.69
N GLU A 81 -11.00 38.07 0.14
CA GLU A 81 -10.94 38.41 -1.29
C GLU A 81 -9.55 38.30 -1.92
#